data_AF-A0A9E4UCV0-F1
#
_entry.id   AF-A0A9E4UCV0-F1
#
_cell.length_a   1.000
_cell.length_b   1.000
_cell.length_c   1.000
_cell.angle_alpha   90.00
_cell.angle_beta   90.00
_cell.angle_gamma   90.00
#
_symmetry.space_group_name_H-M   'P 1'
#
loop_
_entity.id
_entity.type
_entity.pdbx_description
1 polymer ?
#
loop_
_entity_poly.entity_id
_entity_poly.type
_entity_poly.pdbx_seq_one_letter_code
_entity_poly.pdbx_strand_id
1 'polypeptide(L)'
;MPSEKKTKKVSRKQLQAEKKQRAARRRNWLWGLGAVIVLFVGYSFASSGAGPKPGITEGLSDEEIAALPAAPVVGARAPDFTILDVEDNSFTLSEVLGKPTAIMFFHTW
;
A
#
# COMPACT_ATOMS: atom_id res chain seq x y z
N MET A 1 25.90 65.23 20.31
CA MET A 1 25.51 64.26 19.26
C MET A 1 25.72 62.82 19.75
N PRO A 2 24.65 62.09 20.15
CA PRO A 2 24.71 60.63 20.15
C PRO A 2 23.35 59.99 19.78
N SER A 3 23.13 59.53 18.55
CA SER A 3 21.92 58.72 18.24
C SER A 3 22.11 57.54 17.28
N GLU A 4 23.31 57.34 16.73
CA GLU A 4 23.49 56.40 15.60
C GLU A 4 23.64 54.92 16.00
N LYS A 5 23.97 54.62 17.26
CA LYS A 5 24.29 53.24 17.68
C LYS A 5 23.08 52.39 18.06
N LYS A 6 21.91 53.01 18.34
CA LYS A 6 20.71 52.29 18.80
C LYS A 6 19.91 51.67 17.65
N THR A 7 19.92 52.28 16.47
CA THR A 7 19.12 51.85 15.30
C THR A 7 19.64 50.54 14.69
N LYS A 8 20.97 50.34 14.61
CA LYS A 8 21.57 49.10 14.05
C LYS A 8 21.29 47.83 14.87
N LYS A 9 21.10 47.94 16.20
CA LYS A 9 20.85 46.77 17.06
C LYS A 9 19.43 46.22 16.89
N VAL A 10 18.45 47.07 16.61
CA VAL A 10 17.04 46.69 16.43
C VAL A 10 16.85 45.93 15.11
N SER A 11 17.47 46.41 14.03
CA SER A 11 17.38 45.79 12.69
C SER A 11 17.90 44.36 12.66
N ARG A 12 19.02 44.05 13.33
CA ARG A 12 19.57 42.67 13.41
C ARG A 12 18.66 41.72 14.19
N LYS A 13 18.02 42.18 15.27
CA LYS A 13 17.10 41.37 16.07
C LYS A 13 15.79 41.08 15.31
N GLN A 14 15.27 42.06 14.58
CA GLN A 14 14.08 41.88 13.74
C GLN A 14 14.34 40.91 12.58
N LEU A 15 15.49 41.03 11.90
CA LEU A 15 15.89 40.09 10.84
C LEU A 15 16.07 38.65 11.34
N GLN A 16 16.59 38.48 12.57
CA GLN A 16 16.72 37.15 13.19
C GLN A 16 15.38 36.55 13.61
N ALA A 17 14.45 37.36 14.11
CA ALA A 17 13.10 36.92 14.46
C ALA A 17 12.29 36.50 13.21
N GLU A 18 12.44 37.25 12.11
CA GLU A 18 11.76 36.96 10.85
C GLU A 18 12.29 35.67 10.18
N LYS A 19 13.60 35.43 10.22
CA LYS A 19 14.20 34.17 9.75
C LYS A 19 13.72 32.96 10.58
N LYS A 20 13.61 33.10 11.90
CA LYS A 20 13.05 32.05 12.77
C LYS A 20 11.57 31.79 12.49
N GLN A 21 10.77 32.84 12.28
CA GLN A 21 9.35 32.69 11.93
C GLN A 21 9.15 32.05 10.55
N ARG A 22 9.98 32.40 9.56
CA ARG A 22 9.96 31.77 8.22
C ARG A 22 10.37 30.29 8.26
N ALA A 23 11.35 29.94 9.09
CA ALA A 23 11.77 28.54 9.28
C ALA A 23 10.70 27.70 10.01
N ALA A 24 10.06 28.26 11.05
CA ALA A 24 9.00 27.58 11.78
C ALA A 24 7.74 27.37 10.92
N ARG A 25 7.35 28.36 10.10
CA ARG A 25 6.22 28.23 9.16
C ARG A 25 6.47 27.14 8.10
N ARG A 26 7.68 27.04 7.57
CA ARG A 26 8.04 25.98 6.61
C ARG A 26 7.96 24.59 7.23
N ARG A 27 8.42 24.44 8.47
CA ARG A 27 8.33 23.17 9.19
C ARG A 27 6.88 22.77 9.48
N ASN A 28 6.03 23.70 9.94
CA ASN A 28 4.61 23.41 10.16
C ASN A 28 3.87 23.11 8.85
N TRP A 29 4.27 23.74 7.74
CA TRP A 29 3.70 23.45 6.41
C TRP A 29 4.09 22.06 5.90
N LEU A 30 5.35 21.64 6.11
CA LEU A 30 5.81 20.28 5.77
C LEU A 30 5.10 19.20 6.58
N TRP A 31 4.88 19.42 7.88
CA TRP A 31 4.07 18.52 8.71
C TRP A 31 2.61 18.44 8.23
N GLY A 32 2.01 19.57 7.85
CA GLY A 32 0.67 19.61 7.26
C GLY A 32 0.58 18.84 5.94
N LEU A 33 1.55 19.02 5.04
CA LEU A 33 1.61 18.29 3.76
C LEU A 33 1.76 16.78 4.00
N GLY A 34 2.61 16.37 4.94
CA GLY A 34 2.78 14.97 5.32
C GLY A 34 1.48 14.34 5.83
N ALA A 35 0.74 15.04 6.69
CA ALA A 35 -0.56 14.56 7.19
C ALA A 35 -1.60 14.39 6.07
N VAL A 36 -1.63 15.29 5.09
CA VAL A 36 -2.52 15.20 3.92
C VAL A 36 -2.15 14.01 3.04
N ILE A 37 -0.86 13.76 2.82
CA ILE A 37 -0.39 12.59 2.03
C ILE A 37 -0.78 11.29 2.74
N VAL A 38 -0.57 11.18 4.06
CA VAL A 38 -0.95 9.98 4.83
C VAL A 38 -2.46 9.74 4.78
N LEU A 39 -3.27 10.80 4.92
CA LEU A 39 -4.72 10.70 4.76
C LEU A 39 -5.13 10.30 3.34
N PHE A 40 -4.48 10.84 2.32
CA PHE A 40 -4.77 10.51 0.93
C PHE A 40 -4.40 9.07 0.58
N VAL A 41 -3.27 8.56 1.08
CA VAL A 41 -2.87 7.15 0.92
C VAL A 41 -3.83 6.23 1.68
N GLY A 42 -4.18 6.56 2.93
CA GLY A 42 -5.17 5.80 3.70
C GLY A 42 -6.55 5.78 3.06
N TYR A 43 -7.02 6.93 2.54
CA TYR A 43 -8.27 7.03 1.80
C TYR A 43 -8.21 6.26 0.48
N SER A 44 -7.11 6.37 -0.27
CA SER A 44 -6.92 5.62 -1.51
C SER A 44 -6.88 4.12 -1.24
N PHE A 45 -6.25 3.66 -0.16
CA PHE A 45 -6.24 2.26 0.23
C PHE A 45 -7.62 1.76 0.70
N ALA A 46 -8.39 2.59 1.40
CA ALA A 46 -9.75 2.24 1.83
C ALA A 46 -10.79 2.26 0.69
N SER A 47 -10.61 3.15 -0.30
CA SER A 47 -11.51 3.31 -1.46
C SER A 47 -11.12 2.43 -2.65
N SER A 48 -9.84 2.10 -2.79
CA SER A 48 -9.40 0.99 -3.63
C SER A 48 -9.87 -0.27 -2.92
N GLY A 49 -10.98 -0.85 -3.35
CA GLY A 49 -11.40 -2.21 -2.97
C GLY A 49 -10.43 -3.29 -3.48
N ALA A 50 -9.13 -3.05 -3.32
CA ALA A 50 -7.98 -3.85 -3.72
C ALA A 50 -7.36 -4.60 -2.53
N GLY A 51 -8.06 -4.66 -1.40
CA GLY A 51 -8.00 -5.87 -0.59
C GLY A 51 -8.61 -7.03 -1.40
N PRO A 52 -8.15 -8.28 -1.24
CA PRO A 52 -8.85 -9.41 -1.82
C PRO A 52 -10.30 -9.31 -1.34
N LYS A 53 -11.27 -9.15 -2.24
CA LYS A 53 -12.68 -9.28 -1.86
C LYS A 53 -12.80 -10.67 -1.22
N PRO A 54 -13.05 -10.80 0.09
CA PRO A 54 -13.61 -12.05 0.55
C PRO A 54 -14.97 -12.16 -0.17
N GLY A 55 -15.24 -13.30 -0.80
CA GLY A 55 -16.55 -13.54 -1.39
C GLY A 55 -16.60 -13.54 -2.91
N ILE A 56 -16.03 -14.57 -3.52
CA ILE A 56 -16.72 -15.22 -4.65
C ILE A 56 -17.28 -16.59 -4.25
N THR A 57 -16.79 -17.18 -3.16
CA THR A 57 -17.25 -18.47 -2.61
C THR A 57 -17.71 -18.42 -1.15
N GLU A 58 -17.74 -17.24 -0.51
CA GLU A 58 -18.29 -17.12 0.84
C GLU A 58 -19.79 -17.45 0.82
N GLY A 59 -20.13 -18.65 1.29
CA GLY A 59 -21.50 -19.16 1.35
C GLY A 59 -21.88 -20.17 0.27
N LEU A 60 -20.98 -20.52 -0.65
CA LEU A 60 -21.18 -21.65 -1.57
C LEU A 60 -20.77 -22.95 -0.88
N SER A 61 -21.57 -23.99 -1.05
CA SER A 61 -21.26 -25.36 -0.64
C SER A 61 -20.16 -25.97 -1.51
N ASP A 62 -19.49 -27.02 -1.00
CA ASP A 62 -18.44 -27.72 -1.74
C ASP A 62 -18.97 -28.31 -3.06
N GLU A 63 -20.23 -28.77 -3.10
CA GLU A 63 -20.89 -29.21 -4.34
C GLU A 63 -21.03 -28.08 -5.37
N GLU A 64 -21.40 -26.87 -4.94
CA GLU A 64 -21.55 -25.72 -5.84
C GLU A 64 -20.18 -25.29 -6.38
N ILE A 65 -19.14 -25.31 -5.55
CA ILE A 65 -17.76 -25.02 -5.99
C ILE A 65 -17.27 -26.09 -6.97
N ALA A 66 -17.60 -27.36 -6.74
CA ALA A 66 -17.22 -28.46 -7.64
C ALA A 66 -17.90 -28.37 -9.01
N ALA A 67 -19.13 -27.82 -9.05
CA ALA A 67 -19.91 -27.61 -10.28
C ALA A 67 -19.45 -26.40 -11.10
N LEU A 68 -18.63 -25.50 -10.54
CA LEU A 68 -18.08 -24.37 -11.29
C LEU A 68 -17.18 -24.85 -12.44
N PRO A 69 -17.21 -24.18 -13.59
CA PRO A 69 -16.28 -24.49 -14.68
C PRO A 69 -14.84 -24.25 -14.23
N ALA A 70 -13.93 -25.13 -14.65
CA ALA A 70 -12.51 -24.95 -14.44
C ALA A 70 -11.94 -23.99 -15.50
N ALA A 71 -11.51 -22.80 -15.09
CA ALA A 71 -10.99 -21.79 -16.01
C ALA A 71 -10.07 -20.79 -15.30
N PRO A 72 -9.08 -20.20 -15.99
CA PRO A 72 -8.18 -19.19 -15.42
C PRO A 72 -8.83 -17.80 -15.39
N VAL A 73 -10.08 -17.73 -14.90
CA VAL A 73 -10.84 -16.48 -14.75
C VAL A 73 -11.33 -16.35 -13.31
N VAL A 74 -11.45 -15.10 -12.85
CA VAL A 74 -11.86 -14.80 -11.48
C VAL A 74 -13.27 -15.37 -11.22
N GLY A 75 -13.42 -16.14 -10.14
CA GLY A 75 -14.69 -16.75 -9.74
C GLY A 75 -14.98 -18.13 -10.34
N ALA A 76 -14.17 -18.60 -11.28
CA ALA A 76 -14.18 -19.99 -11.74
C ALA A 76 -13.34 -20.87 -10.81
N ARG A 77 -13.52 -22.19 -10.91
CA ARG A 77 -12.63 -23.14 -10.23
C ARG A 77 -11.25 -23.07 -10.87
N ALA A 78 -10.19 -23.04 -10.06
CA ALA A 78 -8.83 -23.10 -10.57
C ALA A 78 -8.63 -24.40 -11.38
N PRO A 79 -8.07 -24.36 -12.59
CA PRO A 79 -7.69 -25.55 -13.33
C PRO A 79 -6.66 -26.37 -12.55
N ASP A 80 -6.89 -27.68 -12.46
CA ASP A 80 -5.97 -28.57 -11.76
C ASP A 80 -4.75 -28.86 -12.62
N PHE A 81 -3.59 -29.01 -11.98
CA PHE A 81 -2.33 -29.32 -12.65
C PHE A 81 -1.40 -30.07 -11.72
N THR A 82 -0.51 -30.85 -12.32
CA THR A 82 0.54 -31.58 -11.62
C THR A 82 1.89 -31.09 -12.10
N ILE A 83 2.77 -30.74 -11.17
CA ILE A 83 4.15 -30.30 -11.42
C ILE A 83 5.11 -31.07 -10.52
N LEU A 84 6.39 -31.03 -10.85
CA LEU A 84 7.45 -31.47 -9.94
C LEU A 84 7.89 -30.30 -9.06
N ASP A 85 8.10 -30.56 -7.78
CA ASP A 85 8.72 -29.60 -6.86
C ASP A 85 10.26 -29.58 -7.04
N VAL A 86 10.95 -28.83 -6.18
CA VAL A 86 12.42 -28.71 -6.20
C VAL A 86 13.16 -29.98 -5.77
N GLU A 87 12.44 -30.96 -5.22
CA GLU A 87 12.93 -32.26 -4.76
C GLU A 87 12.47 -33.41 -5.67
N ASP A 88 11.97 -33.08 -6.88
CA ASP A 88 11.40 -34.03 -7.86
C ASP A 88 10.16 -34.80 -7.38
N ASN A 89 9.46 -34.32 -6.34
CA ASN A 89 8.19 -34.90 -5.93
C ASN A 89 7.05 -34.36 -6.79
N SER A 90 6.07 -35.21 -7.09
CA SER A 90 4.84 -34.79 -7.75
C SER A 90 3.97 -33.99 -6.79
N PHE A 91 3.58 -32.78 -7.19
CA PHE A 91 2.65 -31.91 -6.49
C PHE A 91 1.45 -31.59 -7.38
N THR A 92 0.24 -31.81 -6.87
CA THR A 92 -1.01 -31.48 -7.55
C THR A 92 -1.71 -30.32 -6.85
N LEU A 93 -2.23 -29.34 -7.60
CA LEU A 93 -2.91 -28.16 -7.02
C LEU A 93 -4.07 -28.56 -6.09
N SER A 94 -4.78 -29.65 -6.39
CA SER A 94 -5.86 -30.17 -5.54
C SER A 94 -5.43 -30.54 -4.11
N GLU A 95 -4.15 -30.81 -3.86
CA GLU A 95 -3.63 -31.18 -2.54
C GLU A 95 -3.67 -30.02 -1.53
N VAL A 96 -3.76 -28.78 -2.02
CA VAL A 96 -3.85 -27.56 -1.20
C VAL A 96 -5.25 -26.94 -1.20
N LEU A 97 -6.29 -27.69 -1.59
CA LEU A 97 -7.68 -27.25 -1.48
C LEU A 97 -8.02 -26.78 -0.05
N GLY A 98 -8.81 -25.72 0.04
CA GLY A 98 -9.16 -25.06 1.29
C GLY A 98 -8.07 -24.16 1.88
N LYS A 99 -6.86 -24.13 1.30
CA LYS A 99 -5.78 -23.22 1.70
C LYS A 99 -5.64 -22.07 0.69
N PRO A 100 -5.60 -20.80 1.12
CA PRO A 100 -5.31 -19.69 0.23
C PRO A 100 -3.96 -19.92 -0.45
N THR A 101 -3.98 -20.04 -1.78
CA THR A 101 -2.82 -20.42 -2.60
C THR A 101 -2.67 -19.42 -3.73
N ALA A 102 -1.44 -18.98 -4.01
CA ALA A 102 -1.09 -18.11 -5.12
C ALA A 102 -0.21 -18.89 -6.12
N ILE A 103 -0.52 -18.76 -7.41
CA ILE A 103 0.26 -19.40 -8.49
C ILE A 103 1.12 -18.31 -9.15
N MET A 104 2.43 -18.53 -9.19
CA MET A 104 3.38 -17.62 -9.81
C MET A 104 4.01 -18.27 -11.05
N PHE A 105 3.82 -17.66 -12.21
CA PHE A 105 4.50 -18.03 -13.44
C PHE A 105 5.69 -17.10 -13.66
N PHE A 106 6.88 -17.65 -13.86
CA PHE A 106 8.09 -16.87 -14.10
C PHE A 106 9.02 -17.59 -15.06
N HIS A 107 10.00 -16.85 -15.58
CA HIS A 107 11.07 -17.39 -16.38
C HIS A 107 12.43 -16.80 -15.98
N THR A 108 13.50 -17.43 -16.42
CA THR A 108 14.88 -17.12 -16.04
C THR A 108 15.71 -16.54 -17.20
N TRP A 109 15.12 -16.36 -18.38
CA TRP A 109 15.78 -15.74 -19.54
C TRP A 109 15.25 -14.37 -19.88
#